data_AF-A0A531M9Q0-F1
#
_entry.id   AF-A0A531M9Q0-F1
#
_cell.length_a   1.000
_cell.length_b   1.000
_cell.length_c   1.000
_cell.angle_alpha   90.00
_cell.angle_beta   90.00
_cell.angle_gamma   90.00
#
_symmetry.space_group_name_H-M   'P 1'
#
loop_
_entity.id
_entity.type
_entity.pdbx_description
1 polymer ?
#
loop_
_entity_poly.entity_id
_entity_poly.type
_entity_poly.pdbx_seq_one_letter_code
_entity_poly.pdbx_strand_id
1 'polypeptide(L)' 'MAQRRSSLGFLGMFGRSGDLRQLDAALRGADLHPALVPEGVKLTIVNLMKDHWPEEPPPRAYPRVATLFSYCIAGPETFE' A
#
# COMPACT_ATOMS: atom_id res chain seq x y z
N MET A 1 25.96 -1.60 3.01
CA MET A 1 25.00 -2.10 2.01
C MET A 1 24.11 -0.93 1.62
N ALA A 2 24.33 -0.37 0.44
CA ALA A 2 23.64 0.85 0.01
C ALA A 2 22.16 0.51 -0.27
N GLN A 3 21.27 1.00 0.58
CA GLN A 3 19.83 1.00 0.35
C GLN A 3 19.59 1.67 -0.99
N ARG A 4 19.11 0.88 -1.96
CA ARG A 4 18.74 1.34 -3.29
C ARG A 4 17.72 2.45 -3.08
N ARG A 5 18.17 3.70 -3.16
CA ARG A 5 17.28 4.87 -3.18
C ARG A 5 16.50 4.71 -4.47
N SER A 6 15.32 4.08 -4.38
CA SER A 6 14.33 4.03 -5.43
C SER A 6 14.11 5.47 -5.85
N SER A 7 14.74 5.82 -6.96
CA SER A 7 14.76 7.15 -7.54
C SER A 7 13.33 7.63 -7.64
N LEU A 8 13.09 8.88 -7.21
CA LEU A 8 11.84 9.60 -7.37
C LEU A 8 11.26 9.31 -8.77
N GLY A 9 10.32 8.37 -8.82
CA GLY A 9 9.90 7.69 -10.04
C GLY A 9 8.92 8.53 -10.82
N PHE A 10 9.40 9.58 -11.50
CA PHE A 10 8.63 10.26 -12.54
C PHE A 10 8.41 9.38 -13.79
N LEU A 11 9.11 8.24 -13.91
CA LEU A 11 9.00 7.32 -15.06
C LEU A 11 7.99 6.15 -14.86
N GLY A 12 7.30 6.04 -13.72
CA GLY A 12 6.49 4.86 -13.35
C GLY A 12 4.96 5.04 -13.34
N MET A 13 4.42 6.09 -13.96
CA MET A 13 3.04 6.55 -13.73
C MET A 13 1.96 5.50 -14.08
N PHE A 14 2.16 4.66 -15.09
CA PHE A 14 1.17 3.65 -15.48
C PHE A 14 1.04 2.50 -14.47
N GLY A 15 2.15 2.03 -13.87
CA GLY A 15 2.13 0.99 -12.83
C GLY A 15 1.63 1.50 -11.47
N ARG A 16 1.97 2.75 -11.10
CA ARG A 16 1.50 3.38 -9.86
C ARG A 16 -0.02 3.46 -9.78
N SER A 17 -0.69 3.74 -10.90
CA SER A 17 -2.16 3.75 -10.93
C SER A 17 -2.78 2.36 -10.67
N GLY A 18 -2.12 1.28 -11.13
CA GLY A 18 -2.54 -0.09 -10.89
C GLY A 18 -2.44 -0.46 -9.42
N ASP A 19 -1.28 -0.20 -8.81
CA ASP A 19 -1.05 -0.49 -7.39
C ASP A 19 -1.92 0.30 -6.46
N LEU A 20 -2.12 1.59 -6.74
CA LEU A 20 -2.99 2.43 -5.92
C LEU A 20 -4.44 1.97 -6.03
N ARG A 21 -4.90 1.53 -7.20
CA ARG A 21 -6.24 0.93 -7.34
C ARG A 21 -6.36 -0.41 -6.60
N GLN A 22 -5.35 -1.27 -6.67
CA GLN A 22 -5.33 -2.52 -5.92
C GLN A 22 -5.31 -2.27 -4.41
N LEU A 23 -4.52 -1.29 -3.95
CA LEU A 23 -4.48 -0.87 -2.55
C LEU A 23 -5.82 -0.26 -2.11
N ASP A 24 -6.42 0.63 -2.90
CA ASP A 24 -7.73 1.22 -2.60
C ASP A 24 -8.85 0.16 -2.54
N ALA A 25 -8.81 -0.85 -3.40
CA ALA A 25 -9.74 -1.97 -3.34
C ALA A 25 -9.52 -2.82 -2.07
N ALA A 26 -8.26 -3.07 -1.72
CA ALA A 26 -7.90 -3.82 -0.52
C ALA A 26 -8.27 -3.06 0.78
N LEU A 27 -8.07 -1.74 0.83
CA LEU A 27 -8.48 -0.88 1.94
C LEU A 27 -9.98 -0.94 2.15
N ARG A 28 -10.78 -0.82 1.07
CA ARG A 28 -12.24 -1.01 1.15
C ARG A 28 -12.63 -2.40 1.67
N GLY A 29 -11.92 -3.44 1.23
CA GLY A 29 -12.16 -4.81 1.70
C GLY A 29 -11.74 -5.05 3.15
N ALA A 30 -10.98 -4.14 3.76
CA ALA A 30 -10.58 -4.15 5.16
C ALA A 30 -11.38 -3.14 6.00
N ASP A 31 -12.56 -2.72 5.52
CA ASP A 31 -13.45 -1.74 6.15
C ASP A 31 -12.84 -0.35 6.38
N LEU A 32 -11.74 -0.03 5.68
CA LEU A 32 -11.10 1.28 5.72
C LEU A 32 -11.38 2.05 4.42
N HIS A 33 -12.21 3.09 4.51
CA HIS A 33 -12.53 3.90 3.34
C HIS A 33 -11.26 4.60 2.80
N PRO A 34 -10.88 4.43 1.51
CA PRO A 34 -9.59 4.92 1.00
C PRO A 34 -9.40 6.44 1.06
N ALA A 35 -10.48 7.22 1.14
CA ALA A 35 -10.39 8.67 1.29
C ALA A 35 -9.93 9.11 2.70
N LEU A 36 -9.99 8.21 3.69
CA LEU A 36 -9.47 8.46 5.03
C LEU A 36 -7.94 8.31 5.08
N VAL A 37 -7.35 7.74 4.03
CA VAL A 37 -5.91 7.51 3.92
C VAL A 37 -5.29 8.60 3.05
N PRO A 38 -4.39 9.45 3.59
CA PRO A 38 -3.73 10.47 2.80
C PRO A 38 -2.96 9.85 1.62
N GLU A 39 -2.97 10.51 0.47
CA GLU A 39 -2.36 9.97 -0.75
C GLU A 39 -0.86 9.66 -0.56
N GLY A 40 -0.13 10.54 0.14
CA GLY A 40 1.28 10.31 0.48
C GLY A 40 1.53 9.02 1.27
N VAL A 41 0.57 8.61 2.10
CA VAL A 41 0.63 7.34 2.85
C VAL A 41 0.43 6.16 1.91
N LYS A 42 -0.56 6.21 1.01
CA LYS A 42 -0.78 5.16 -0.01
C LYS A 42 0.45 4.98 -0.90
N LEU A 43 1.04 6.08 -1.36
CA LEU A 43 2.27 6.06 -2.15
C LEU A 43 3.43 5.41 -1.37
N THR A 44 3.55 5.71 -0.09
CA THR A 44 4.57 5.13 0.79
C THR A 44 4.37 3.63 0.95
N ILE A 45 3.14 3.18 1.19
CA ILE A 45 2.80 1.75 1.30
C ILE A 45 3.18 1.01 0.01
N VAL A 46 2.76 1.51 -1.15
CA VAL A 46 3.10 0.89 -2.45
C VAL A 46 4.62 0.86 -2.67
N ASN A 47 5.34 1.92 -2.34
CA ASN A 47 6.80 1.94 -2.47
C ASN A 47 7.46 0.88 -1.56
N LEU A 48 7.00 0.74 -0.31
CA LEU A 48 7.50 -0.29 0.62
C LEU A 48 7.21 -1.70 0.10
N MET A 49 6.04 -1.92 -0.50
CA MET A 49 5.72 -3.20 -1.15
C MET A 49 6.70 -3.49 -2.29
N LYS A 50 6.96 -2.51 -3.16
CA LYS A 50 7.92 -2.66 -4.28
C LYS A 50 9.37 -2.84 -3.83
N ASP A 51 9.73 -2.31 -2.67
CA ASP A 51 11.06 -2.55 -2.10
C ASP A 51 11.19 -3.99 -1.56
N HIS A 52 10.07 -4.64 -1.19
CA HIS A 52 10.06 -6.02 -0.68
C HIS A 52 10.02 -7.08 -1.79
N TRP A 53 9.24 -6.86 -2.85
CA TRP A 53 9.17 -7.77 -4.00
C TRP A 53 10.16 -7.35 -5.11
N PRO A 54 11.05 -8.23 -5.59
CA PRO A 54 11.95 -7.93 -6.70
C PRO A 54 11.22 -7.60 -8.02
N GLU A 55 10.01 -8.15 -8.18
CA GLU A 55 9.08 -7.92 -9.29
C GLU A 55 7.79 -7.25 -8.77
N GLU A 56 6.67 -7.38 -9.51
CA GLU A 56 5.38 -6.82 -9.08
C GLU A 56 4.84 -7.55 -7.83
N PRO A 57 4.29 -6.83 -6.83
CA PRO A 57 3.64 -7.45 -5.69
C PRO A 57 2.50 -8.37 -6.16
N PRO A 58 2.41 -9.61 -5.66
CA PRO A 58 1.32 -10.50 -6.06
C PRO A 58 -0.03 -9.92 -5.55
N PRO A 59 -1.15 -10.07 -6.29
CA PRO A 59 -2.44 -9.47 -5.91
C PRO A 59 -2.93 -9.82 -4.49
N ARG A 60 -2.55 -11.01 -3.99
CA ARG A 60 -2.85 -11.47 -2.62
C ARG A 60 -2.11 -10.69 -1.51
N ALA A 61 -1.11 -9.88 -1.84
CA ALA A 61 -0.36 -9.08 -0.89
C ALA A 61 -1.15 -7.85 -0.42
N TYR A 62 -1.90 -7.18 -1.31
CA TYR A 62 -2.63 -5.95 -1.00
C TYR A 62 -3.65 -6.14 0.14
N PRO A 63 -4.48 -7.20 0.18
CA PRO A 63 -5.40 -7.43 1.30
C PRO A 63 -4.68 -7.54 2.65
N ARG A 64 -3.56 -8.27 2.71
CA ARG A 64 -2.80 -8.44 3.97
C ARG A 64 -2.22 -7.11 4.47
N VAL A 65 -1.69 -6.31 3.55
CA VAL A 65 -1.15 -4.98 3.85
C VAL A 65 -2.27 -4.04 4.29
N ALA A 66 -3.42 -4.06 3.62
CA ALA A 66 -4.58 -3.26 3.97
C ALA A 66 -5.14 -3.62 5.36
N THR A 67 -5.24 -4.90 5.70
CA THR A 67 -5.68 -5.34 7.05
C THR A 67 -4.71 -4.85 8.12
N LEU A 68 -3.41 -5.05 7.94
CA LEU A 68 -2.40 -4.58 8.89
C LEU A 68 -2.47 -3.05 9.08
N PHE A 69 -2.58 -2.32 7.98
CA PHE A 69 -2.66 -0.86 8.03
C PHE A 69 -3.96 -0.37 8.70
N SER A 70 -5.08 -1.05 8.42
CA SER A 70 -6.37 -0.73 9.05
C SER A 70 -6.32 -0.98 10.57
N TYR A 71 -5.66 -2.06 11.00
CA TYR A 71 -5.36 -2.31 12.41
C TYR A 71 -4.53 -1.18 13.05
N CYS A 72 -3.48 -0.71 12.36
CA CYS A 72 -2.67 0.40 12.86
C CYS A 72 -3.45 1.72 13.01
N ILE A 73 -4.52 1.93 12.21
CA ILE A 73 -5.36 3.13 12.30
C ILE A 73 -6.42 2.99 13.39
N ALA A 74 -7.17 1.89 13.40
CA ALA A 74 -8.32 1.75 14.29
C ALA A 74 -7.92 1.35 15.72
N GLY A 75 -6.71 0.82 15.90
CA GLY A 75 -6.24 0.30 17.18
C GLY A 75 -6.89 -1.04 17.57
N PRO A 76 -6.39 -1.68 18.64
CA PRO A 76 -6.84 -3.00 19.08
C PRO A 76 -8.32 -3.02 19.49
N GLU A 77 -8.82 -1.93 20.07
CA GLU A 77 -10.21 -1.78 20.55
C GLU A 77 -11.27 -1.99 19.46
N THR A 78 -10.91 -1.82 18.18
CA THR A 78 -11.82 -1.90 17.03
C THR A 78 -11.80 -3.29 16.35
N PHE A 79 -10.85 -4.15 16.70
CA PHE A 79 -10.59 -5.44 16.02
C PHE A 79 -10.83 -6.67 16.91
N GLU A 80 -11.46 -6.53 18.10
CA GLU A 80 -11.94 -7.65 18.94
C GLU A 80 -13.19 -8.34 18.37
#